data_AF-A0A966CAP8-F1
#
_entry.id   AF-A0A966CAP8-F1
#
_cell.length_a   1.000
_cell.length_b   1.000
_cell.length_c   1.000
_cell.angle_alpha   90.00
_cell.angle_beta   90.00
_cell.angle_gamma   90.00
#
_symmetry.space_group_name_H-M   'P 1'
#
loop_
_entity.id
_entity.type
_entity.pdbx_description
1 polymer ?
#
loop_
_entity_poly.entity_id
_entity_poly.type
_entity_poly.pdbx_seq_one_letter_code
_entity_poly.pdbx_strand_id
1 'polypeptide(L)'
;MKIRYYFSKYLLSVLTIFNSLFLSCYYAQNVLAENVINPQKCPDNLENLGDLLVKDLADYGNRVIQRNRIFSHDLEFFPIYIITVGKTDLEPLSLKQTQYKSPIKLQEEEQVKQIFFTTLERQYSSNNRIIETQNFHWLLLTKTPQGWRMIMLLTKLGYPHDSQNFISSPPRDSSNGIIAQSVKLWLRDCQQFSNN
;
A
#
# COMPACT_ATOMS: atom_id res chain seq x y z
N MET A 1 -6.03 71.14 4.28
CA MET A 1 -5.72 69.81 4.84
C MET A 1 -6.71 68.74 4.36
N LYS A 2 -6.81 68.48 3.05
CA LYS A 2 -7.63 67.37 2.47
C LYS A 2 -6.97 66.67 1.27
N ILE A 3 -5.92 67.25 0.69
CA ILE A 3 -5.22 66.73 -0.51
C ILE A 3 -4.25 65.59 -0.18
N ARG A 4 -3.66 65.57 1.02
CA ARG A 4 -2.72 64.51 1.46
C ARG A 4 -3.38 63.14 1.71
N TYR A 5 -4.69 63.10 1.95
CA TYR A 5 -5.39 61.85 2.33
C TYR A 5 -5.76 60.99 1.11
N TYR A 6 -6.03 61.61 -0.04
CA TYR A 6 -6.37 60.88 -1.27
C TYR A 6 -5.16 60.23 -1.95
N PHE A 7 -3.99 60.87 -1.89
CA PHE A 7 -2.76 60.34 -2.48
C PHE A 7 -2.26 59.05 -1.79
N SER A 8 -2.47 58.95 -0.46
CA SER A 8 -2.08 57.77 0.32
C SER A 8 -2.94 56.54 0.02
N LYS A 9 -4.22 56.71 -0.33
CA LYS A 9 -5.10 55.57 -0.65
C LYS A 9 -4.85 55.01 -2.04
N TYR A 10 -4.49 55.86 -3.01
CA TYR A 10 -4.15 55.42 -4.37
C TYR A 10 -2.83 54.64 -4.44
N LEU A 11 -1.83 55.03 -3.63
CA LEU A 11 -0.54 54.34 -3.57
C LEU A 11 -0.67 52.93 -2.97
N LEU A 12 -1.53 52.76 -1.96
CA LEU A 12 -1.81 51.47 -1.33
C LEU A 12 -2.64 50.52 -2.22
N SER A 13 -3.54 51.03 -3.06
CA SER A 13 -4.32 50.19 -3.99
C SER A 13 -3.54 49.71 -5.21
N VAL A 14 -2.52 50.45 -5.66
CA VAL A 14 -1.68 50.03 -6.80
C VAL A 14 -0.67 48.95 -6.38
N LEU A 15 -0.16 49.01 -5.16
CA LEU A 15 0.78 48.01 -4.59
C LEU A 15 0.14 46.64 -4.33
N THR A 16 -1.17 46.56 -4.09
CA THR A 16 -1.87 45.27 -3.89
C THR A 16 -2.18 44.55 -5.20
N ILE A 17 -2.48 45.28 -6.28
CA ILE A 17 -2.78 44.68 -7.60
C ILE A 17 -1.51 44.10 -8.24
N PHE A 18 -0.36 44.74 -8.07
CA PHE A 18 0.91 44.25 -8.62
C PHE A 18 1.41 42.96 -7.92
N ASN A 19 1.10 42.77 -6.63
CA ASN A 19 1.49 41.56 -5.87
C ASN A 19 0.60 40.35 -6.19
N SER A 20 -0.68 40.56 -6.53
CA SER A 20 -1.60 39.47 -6.86
C SER A 20 -1.39 38.87 -8.25
N LEU A 21 -0.78 39.61 -9.19
CA LEU A 21 -0.48 39.11 -10.54
C LEU A 21 0.90 38.46 -10.66
N PHE A 22 1.85 38.78 -9.75
CA PHE A 22 3.19 38.18 -9.77
C PHE A 22 3.30 36.89 -8.93
N LEU A 23 2.43 36.65 -7.93
CA LEU A 23 2.49 35.41 -7.14
C LEU A 23 1.82 34.19 -7.80
N SER A 24 0.90 34.38 -8.75
CA SER A 24 0.18 33.27 -9.39
C SER A 24 0.98 32.54 -10.48
N CYS A 25 2.08 33.12 -10.97
CA CYS A 25 2.88 32.52 -12.05
C CYS A 25 4.07 31.67 -11.59
N TYR A 26 4.45 31.67 -10.30
CA TYR A 26 5.66 30.97 -9.83
C TYR A 26 5.45 29.51 -9.38
N TYR A 27 4.22 29.00 -9.36
CA TYR A 27 3.92 27.64 -8.88
C TYR A 27 3.24 26.73 -9.89
N ALA A 28 3.29 27.05 -11.19
CA ALA A 28 3.00 26.06 -12.23
C ALA A 28 4.26 25.22 -12.51
N GLN A 29 4.73 24.48 -11.49
CA GLN A 29 5.65 23.37 -11.75
C GLN A 29 4.83 22.28 -12.43
N ASN A 30 4.91 22.23 -13.75
CA ASN A 30 4.58 21.03 -14.50
C ASN A 30 5.54 19.93 -14.03
N VAL A 31 5.13 19.17 -13.01
CA VAL A 31 5.74 17.88 -12.71
C VAL A 31 5.39 17.01 -13.91
N LEU A 32 6.28 16.99 -14.90
CA LEU A 32 6.30 15.91 -15.87
C LEU A 32 6.63 14.66 -15.06
N ALA A 33 5.59 13.94 -14.66
CA ALA A 33 5.74 12.57 -14.21
C ALA A 33 6.37 11.83 -15.39
N GLU A 34 7.68 11.60 -15.31
CA GLU A 34 8.38 10.73 -16.23
C GLU A 34 7.72 9.37 -16.06
N ASN A 35 6.91 8.98 -17.06
CA ASN A 35 6.33 7.66 -17.13
C ASN A 35 7.46 6.65 -17.41
N VAL A 36 8.31 6.40 -16.42
CA VAL A 36 9.15 5.20 -16.35
C VAL A 36 8.25 4.05 -15.91
N ILE A 37 7.10 3.88 -16.58
CA ILE A 37 6.39 2.62 -16.57
C ILE A 37 7.05 1.85 -17.69
N ASN A 38 8.19 1.20 -17.39
CA ASN A 38 8.60 0.07 -18.20
C ASN A 38 7.42 -0.90 -18.15
N PRO A 39 6.73 -1.20 -19.26
CA PRO A 39 5.64 -2.16 -19.26
C PRO A 39 6.26 -3.55 -19.09
N GLN A 40 6.67 -3.86 -17.86
CA GLN A 40 7.04 -5.21 -17.52
C GLN A 40 5.75 -6.02 -17.56
N LYS A 41 5.71 -6.93 -18.54
CA LYS A 41 4.68 -7.95 -18.66
C LYS A 41 4.52 -8.64 -17.31
N CYS A 42 3.28 -8.78 -16.84
CA CYS A 42 2.99 -9.43 -15.57
C CYS A 42 3.62 -10.83 -15.54
N PRO A 43 4.51 -11.14 -14.57
CA PRO A 43 5.26 -12.38 -14.62
C PRO A 43 4.37 -13.62 -14.49
N ASP A 44 4.65 -14.61 -15.34
CA ASP A 44 4.01 -15.92 -15.29
C ASP A 44 4.57 -16.82 -14.19
N ASN A 45 5.81 -16.56 -13.77
CA ASN A 45 6.53 -17.28 -12.74
C ASN A 45 6.25 -16.65 -11.35
N LEU A 46 6.04 -17.49 -10.33
CA LEU A 46 5.64 -17.07 -8.99
C LEU A 46 6.71 -16.24 -8.26
N GLU A 47 7.99 -16.57 -8.45
CA GLU A 47 9.12 -15.89 -7.81
C GLU A 47 9.23 -14.45 -8.33
N ASN A 48 9.28 -14.28 -9.66
CA ASN A 48 9.28 -12.95 -10.28
C ASN A 48 8.03 -12.14 -9.94
N LEU A 49 6.86 -12.80 -9.85
CA LEU A 49 5.62 -12.15 -9.41
C LEU A 49 5.74 -11.65 -7.96
N GLY A 50 6.26 -12.50 -7.07
CA GLY A 50 6.45 -12.18 -5.66
C GLY A 50 7.42 -11.02 -5.46
N ASP A 51 8.56 -11.03 -6.16
CA ASP A 51 9.59 -9.99 -6.08
C ASP A 51 9.07 -8.63 -6.54
N LEU A 52 8.35 -8.58 -7.69
CA LEU A 52 7.74 -7.34 -8.16
C LEU A 52 6.60 -6.89 -7.24
N LEU A 53 5.80 -7.82 -6.72
CA LEU A 53 4.71 -7.51 -5.80
C LEU A 53 5.25 -6.80 -4.55
N VAL A 54 6.21 -7.40 -3.84
CA VAL A 54 6.71 -6.83 -2.57
C VAL A 54 7.44 -5.50 -2.77
N LYS A 55 8.06 -5.30 -3.94
CA LYS A 55 8.70 -4.04 -4.31
C LYS A 55 7.72 -2.86 -4.30
N ASP A 56 6.51 -3.06 -4.82
CA ASP A 56 5.51 -1.99 -4.97
C ASP A 56 4.44 -1.98 -3.87
N LEU A 57 4.34 -3.07 -3.08
CA LEU A 57 3.21 -3.30 -2.18
C LEU A 57 3.09 -2.23 -1.08
N ALA A 58 4.19 -1.66 -0.61
CA ALA A 58 4.16 -0.54 0.34
C ALA A 58 3.42 0.68 -0.24
N ASP A 59 3.70 1.03 -1.49
CA ASP A 59 3.07 2.17 -2.17
C ASP A 59 1.59 1.93 -2.43
N TYR A 60 1.23 0.74 -2.91
CA TYR A 60 -0.17 0.34 -3.07
C TYR A 60 -0.91 0.34 -1.72
N GLY A 61 -0.26 -0.17 -0.68
CA GLY A 61 -0.71 -0.16 0.71
C GLY A 61 -1.02 1.23 1.22
N ASN A 62 -0.07 2.13 1.12
CA ASN A 62 -0.22 3.51 1.54
C ASN A 62 -1.32 4.23 0.73
N ARG A 63 -1.45 3.95 -0.57
CA ARG A 63 -2.57 4.46 -1.37
C ARG A 63 -3.93 3.99 -0.87
N VAL A 64 -4.06 2.70 -0.52
CA VAL A 64 -5.29 2.14 0.04
C VAL A 64 -5.60 2.76 1.39
N ILE A 65 -4.60 2.92 2.27
CA ILE A 65 -4.76 3.58 3.56
C ILE A 65 -5.29 5.01 3.39
N GLN A 66 -4.65 5.80 2.52
CA GLN A 66 -5.09 7.18 2.29
C GLN A 66 -6.49 7.26 1.69
N ARG A 67 -6.88 6.33 0.81
CA ARG A 67 -8.26 6.29 0.29
C ARG A 67 -9.26 5.98 1.39
N ASN A 68 -8.97 5.02 2.27
CA ASN A 68 -9.85 4.69 3.39
C ASN A 68 -9.95 5.84 4.40
N ARG A 69 -8.87 6.61 4.58
CA ARG A 69 -8.88 7.82 5.44
C ARG A 69 -9.93 8.83 5.01
N ILE A 70 -10.06 9.09 3.70
CA ILE A 70 -11.01 10.08 3.16
C ILE A 70 -12.45 9.77 3.57
N PHE A 71 -12.76 8.48 3.78
CA PHE A 71 -14.11 8.02 4.15
C PHE A 71 -14.30 7.80 5.66
N SER A 72 -13.24 7.94 6.48
CA SER A 72 -13.31 7.79 7.94
C SER A 72 -13.53 9.13 8.64
N HIS A 73 -14.23 9.14 9.78
CA HIS A 73 -14.37 10.33 10.62
C HIS A 73 -13.01 10.70 11.25
N ASP A 74 -12.70 12.00 11.29
CA ASP A 74 -11.40 12.54 11.74
C ASP A 74 -10.95 12.07 13.14
N LEU A 75 -11.89 11.70 14.01
CA LEU A 75 -11.62 11.26 15.38
C LEU A 75 -11.28 9.76 15.51
N GLU A 76 -11.47 8.96 14.45
CA GLU A 76 -11.27 7.50 14.46
C GLU A 76 -10.03 7.05 13.67
N PHE A 77 -9.39 7.96 12.92
CA PHE A 77 -8.28 7.61 12.06
C PHE A 77 -6.93 7.78 12.76
N PHE A 78 -6.29 6.66 13.07
CA PHE A 78 -4.88 6.64 13.44
C PHE A 78 -4.01 6.55 12.17
N PRO A 79 -3.14 7.54 11.89
CA PRO A 79 -2.27 7.51 10.73
C PRO A 79 -1.27 6.35 10.82
N ILE A 80 -1.56 5.30 10.07
CA ILE A 80 -0.72 4.12 9.86
C ILE A 80 -0.10 4.18 8.46
N TYR A 81 1.15 3.76 8.34
CA TYR A 81 1.85 3.69 7.08
C TYR A 81 2.63 2.40 6.99
N ILE A 82 2.65 1.79 5.82
CA ILE A 82 3.54 0.68 5.51
C ILE A 82 4.87 1.29 5.10
N ILE A 83 5.90 1.05 5.90
CA ILE A 83 7.25 1.60 5.71
C ILE A 83 8.00 0.77 4.68
N THR A 84 7.93 -0.57 4.81
CA THR A 84 8.58 -1.48 3.89
C THR A 84 7.91 -2.85 3.92
N VAL A 85 8.19 -3.66 2.92
CA VAL A 85 7.76 -5.04 2.78
C VAL A 85 9.00 -5.92 2.69
N GLY A 86 9.03 -6.98 3.48
CA GLY A 86 10.12 -7.94 3.50
C GLY A 86 10.14 -8.82 2.24
N LYS A 87 11.28 -9.48 2.01
CA LYS A 87 11.45 -10.44 0.91
C LYS A 87 10.40 -11.56 0.98
N THR A 88 9.98 -12.06 -0.17
CA THR A 88 9.09 -13.20 -0.26
C THR A 88 9.76 -14.51 0.09
N ASP A 89 9.00 -15.39 0.73
CA ASP A 89 9.28 -16.81 0.89
C ASP A 89 8.17 -17.62 0.22
N LEU A 90 8.55 -18.55 -0.66
CA LEU A 90 7.64 -19.35 -1.46
C LEU A 90 7.45 -20.76 -0.90
N GLU A 91 8.12 -21.11 0.21
CA GLU A 91 7.96 -22.41 0.83
C GLU A 91 6.54 -22.55 1.40
N PRO A 92 5.76 -23.56 0.94
CA PRO A 92 4.42 -23.78 1.45
C PRO A 92 4.49 -24.22 2.92
N LEU A 93 3.49 -23.82 3.71
CA LEU A 93 3.40 -24.28 5.09
C LEU A 93 3.30 -25.81 5.12
N SER A 94 4.17 -26.46 5.91
CA SER A 94 4.12 -27.91 6.11
C SER A 94 2.84 -28.28 6.87
N LEU A 95 1.80 -28.65 6.12
CA LEU A 95 0.57 -29.15 6.68
C LEU A 95 0.83 -30.56 7.21
N LYS A 96 0.98 -30.71 8.53
CA LYS A 96 0.91 -32.03 9.16
C LYS A 96 -0.48 -32.59 8.87
N GLN A 97 -0.58 -33.47 7.87
CA GLN A 97 -1.82 -34.12 7.45
C GLN A 97 -2.26 -35.10 8.53
N THR A 98 -2.76 -34.61 9.66
CA THR A 98 -3.13 -35.49 10.78
C THR A 98 -4.54 -36.04 10.65
N GLN A 99 -5.44 -35.46 9.83
CA GLN A 99 -6.87 -35.77 9.96
C GLN A 99 -7.71 -35.89 8.68
N TYR A 100 -7.21 -35.59 7.47
CA TYR A 100 -8.00 -35.80 6.25
C TYR A 100 -7.14 -36.12 5.01
N LYS A 101 -7.16 -37.39 4.60
CA LYS A 101 -6.72 -37.82 3.26
C LYS A 101 -7.96 -37.81 2.36
N SER A 102 -8.31 -36.63 1.84
CA SER A 102 -9.31 -36.58 0.77
C SER A 102 -8.72 -37.26 -0.48
N PRO A 103 -9.45 -38.18 -1.14
CA PRO A 103 -9.03 -38.77 -2.41
C PRO A 103 -8.99 -37.75 -3.58
N ILE A 104 -9.38 -36.49 -3.35
CA ILE A 104 -9.30 -35.38 -4.33
C ILE A 104 -7.88 -34.76 -4.36
N LYS A 105 -6.97 -35.19 -3.50
CA LYS A 105 -5.60 -34.69 -3.44
C LYS A 105 -4.78 -35.17 -4.63
N LEU A 106 -4.52 -34.25 -5.57
CA LEU A 106 -3.22 -34.07 -6.25
C LEU A 106 -3.30 -32.89 -7.26
N GLN A 107 -4.45 -32.61 -7.87
CA GLN A 107 -4.57 -31.54 -8.89
C GLN A 107 -4.84 -30.14 -8.31
N GLU A 108 -5.64 -30.01 -7.25
CA GLU A 108 -5.92 -28.70 -6.63
C GLU A 108 -4.73 -28.12 -5.86
N GLU A 109 -3.88 -28.97 -5.29
CA GLU A 109 -2.63 -28.56 -4.61
C GLU A 109 -1.61 -27.97 -5.60
N GLU A 110 -1.65 -28.36 -6.88
CA GLU A 110 -0.80 -27.74 -7.92
C GLU A 110 -1.26 -26.33 -8.30
N GLN A 111 -2.55 -26.04 -8.17
CA GLN A 111 -3.15 -24.79 -8.66
C GLN A 111 -3.00 -23.62 -7.67
N VAL A 112 -2.99 -23.90 -6.36
CA VAL A 112 -2.84 -22.88 -5.32
C VAL A 112 -1.37 -22.69 -4.97
N LYS A 113 -0.90 -21.44 -5.09
CA LYS A 113 0.46 -21.03 -4.73
C LYS A 113 0.45 -20.15 -3.49
N GLN A 114 1.44 -20.33 -2.64
CA GLN A 114 1.61 -19.53 -1.42
C GLN A 114 2.79 -18.57 -1.59
N ILE A 115 2.60 -17.34 -1.16
CA ILE A 115 3.67 -16.36 -0.96
C ILE A 115 3.58 -15.88 0.49
N PHE A 116 4.66 -16.04 1.23
CA PHE A 116 4.84 -15.44 2.54
C PHE A 116 5.66 -14.17 2.44
N PHE A 117 5.26 -13.13 3.16
CA PHE A 117 6.05 -11.90 3.31
C PHE A 117 5.71 -11.21 4.63
N THR A 118 6.52 -10.22 4.98
CA THR A 118 6.29 -9.39 6.17
C THR A 118 6.11 -7.93 5.78
N THR A 119 5.40 -7.16 6.59
CA THR A 119 5.31 -5.70 6.45
C THR A 119 5.80 -5.06 7.73
N LEU A 120 6.57 -3.99 7.60
CA LEU A 120 6.88 -3.09 8.70
C LEU A 120 5.94 -1.90 8.61
N GLU A 121 5.09 -1.76 9.61
CA GLU A 121 4.09 -0.69 9.69
C GLU A 121 4.43 0.25 10.84
N ARG A 122 4.17 1.54 10.64
CA ARG A 122 4.37 2.58 11.64
C ARG A 122 3.08 3.34 11.84
N GLN A 123 2.63 3.40 13.09
CA GLN A 123 1.50 4.19 13.53
C GLN A 123 1.98 5.43 14.28
N TYR A 124 1.42 6.58 13.92
CA TYR A 124 1.65 7.84 14.62
C TYR A 124 0.44 8.18 15.49
N SER A 125 0.67 8.30 16.79
CA SER A 125 -0.37 8.67 17.76
C SER A 125 -0.40 10.19 17.97
N SER A 126 -1.55 10.71 18.40
CA SER A 126 -1.77 12.14 18.71
C SER A 126 -0.87 12.70 19.81
N ASN A 127 -0.28 11.82 20.64
CA ASN A 127 0.67 12.18 21.69
C ASN A 127 2.15 12.02 21.27
N ASN A 128 2.45 12.12 19.97
CA ASN A 128 3.79 11.95 19.39
C ASN A 128 4.43 10.56 19.64
N ARG A 129 3.64 9.58 20.04
CA ARG A 129 4.13 8.20 20.19
C ARG A 129 4.18 7.52 18.84
N ILE A 130 5.32 6.93 18.52
CA ILE A 130 5.52 6.08 17.35
C ILE A 130 5.41 4.63 17.82
N ILE A 131 4.58 3.85 17.15
CA ILE A 131 4.45 2.41 17.37
C ILE A 131 4.82 1.74 16.04
N GLU A 132 5.77 0.82 16.10
CA GLU A 132 6.17 0.00 14.96
C GLU A 132 5.69 -1.42 15.17
N THR A 133 5.07 -2.00 14.14
CA THR A 133 4.55 -3.36 14.15
C THR A 133 5.05 -4.11 12.93
N GLN A 134 5.46 -5.36 13.13
CA GLN A 134 5.84 -6.24 12.03
C GLN A 134 4.75 -7.28 11.84
N ASN A 135 4.00 -7.18 10.74
CA ASN A 135 2.94 -8.13 10.41
C ASN A 135 3.45 -9.20 9.45
N PHE A 136 2.88 -10.39 9.55
CA PHE A 136 3.27 -11.57 8.78
C PHE A 136 2.09 -12.03 7.93
N HIS A 137 2.30 -12.24 6.65
CA HIS A 137 1.22 -12.46 5.70
C HIS A 137 1.44 -13.75 4.92
N TRP A 138 0.39 -14.58 4.82
CA TRP A 138 0.33 -15.70 3.88
C TRP A 138 -0.68 -15.36 2.80
N LEU A 139 -0.17 -15.06 1.62
CA LEU A 139 -0.93 -14.77 0.44
C LEU A 139 -1.11 -16.04 -0.38
N LEU A 140 -2.36 -16.44 -0.60
CA LEU A 140 -2.69 -17.58 -1.44
C LEU A 140 -3.20 -17.08 -2.78
N LEU A 141 -2.56 -17.54 -3.85
CA LEU A 141 -2.82 -17.15 -5.23
C LEU A 141 -3.20 -18.38 -6.05
N THR A 142 -3.95 -18.14 -7.13
CA THR A 142 -4.18 -19.12 -8.18
C THR A 142 -3.94 -18.49 -9.54
N LYS A 143 -3.46 -19.30 -10.48
CA LYS A 143 -3.29 -18.85 -11.87
C LYS A 143 -4.56 -19.16 -12.67
N THR A 144 -5.10 -18.14 -13.33
CA THR A 144 -6.25 -18.25 -14.24
C THR A 144 -5.84 -17.89 -15.67
N PRO A 145 -6.66 -18.17 -16.70
CA PRO A 145 -6.37 -17.71 -18.06
C PRO A 145 -6.24 -16.18 -18.19
N GLN A 146 -6.82 -15.42 -17.26
CA GLN A 146 -6.70 -13.96 -17.23
C GLN A 146 -5.52 -13.45 -16.38
N GLY A 147 -4.74 -14.35 -15.78
CA GLY A 147 -3.62 -14.02 -14.90
C GLY A 147 -3.82 -14.47 -13.45
N TRP A 148 -2.91 -14.03 -12.58
CA TRP A 148 -2.90 -14.35 -11.16
C TRP A 148 -4.07 -13.73 -10.39
N ARG A 149 -4.74 -14.54 -9.57
CA ARG A 149 -5.82 -14.06 -8.69
C ARG A 149 -5.53 -14.43 -7.25
N MET A 150 -5.83 -13.51 -6.35
CA MET A 150 -5.79 -13.78 -4.93
C MET A 150 -7.01 -14.60 -4.52
N ILE A 151 -6.77 -15.70 -3.81
CA ILE A 151 -7.81 -16.51 -3.15
C ILE A 151 -8.08 -15.93 -1.78
N MET A 152 -7.04 -15.84 -0.95
CA MET A 152 -7.15 -15.36 0.43
C MET A 152 -5.83 -14.79 0.93
N LEU A 153 -5.92 -13.99 1.99
CA LEU A 153 -4.78 -13.49 2.75
C LEU A 153 -5.00 -13.81 4.22
N LEU A 154 -4.02 -14.46 4.85
CA LEU A 154 -3.96 -14.64 6.29
C LEU A 154 -2.93 -13.68 6.87
N THR A 155 -3.18 -13.15 8.06
CA THR A 155 -2.25 -12.25 8.73
C THR A 155 -2.07 -12.59 10.20
N LYS A 156 -0.81 -12.64 10.61
CA LYS A 156 -0.37 -12.66 12.01
C LYS A 156 0.06 -11.24 12.38
N LEU A 157 -0.54 -10.65 13.40
CA LEU A 157 -0.14 -9.32 13.88
C LEU A 157 1.05 -9.48 14.81
N GLY A 158 2.14 -8.75 14.58
CA GLY A 158 3.33 -8.75 15.44
C GLY A 158 3.48 -7.43 16.15
N TYR A 159 3.33 -7.47 17.48
CA TYR A 159 3.46 -6.30 18.36
C TYR A 159 4.81 -6.33 19.08
N PRO A 160 5.47 -5.17 19.23
CA PRO A 160 6.72 -5.10 19.99
C PRO A 160 6.43 -5.44 21.45
N HIS A 161 7.16 -6.42 22.00
CA HIS A 161 7.03 -6.81 23.42
C HIS A 161 8.19 -6.27 24.26
N ASP A 162 9.40 -6.38 23.75
CA ASP A 162 10.62 -5.77 24.28
C ASP A 162 11.47 -5.20 23.13
N SER A 163 12.71 -4.79 23.38
CA SER A 163 13.57 -4.20 22.34
C SER A 163 14.00 -5.16 21.23
N GLN A 164 13.75 -6.48 21.37
CA GLN A 164 14.22 -7.50 20.43
C GLN A 164 13.15 -8.53 20.02
N ASN A 165 12.03 -8.61 20.74
CA ASN A 165 11.01 -9.66 20.58
C ASN A 165 9.64 -9.09 20.23
N PHE A 166 8.93 -9.81 19.37
CA PHE A 166 7.55 -9.53 19.01
C PHE A 166 6.61 -10.60 19.60
N ILE A 167 5.53 -10.17 20.25
CA ILE A 167 4.40 -11.06 20.52
C ILE A 167 3.53 -11.09 19.27
N SER A 168 3.15 -12.29 18.86
CA SER A 168 2.43 -12.47 17.62
C SER A 168 1.07 -13.13 17.84
N SER A 169 0.02 -12.56 17.26
CA SER A 169 -1.34 -13.07 17.37
C SER A 169 -1.49 -14.44 16.69
N PRO A 170 -2.59 -15.17 16.90
CA PRO A 170 -2.98 -16.21 15.96
C PRO A 170 -3.18 -15.61 14.54
N PRO A 171 -2.91 -16.36 13.46
CA PRO A 171 -3.28 -15.95 12.10
C PRO A 171 -4.79 -15.73 11.97
N ARG A 172 -5.20 -14.66 11.31
CA ARG A 172 -6.59 -14.31 11.03
C ARG A 172 -6.78 -14.05 9.54
N ASP A 173 -7.98 -14.31 9.03
CA ASP A 173 -8.34 -13.90 7.67
C ASP A 173 -8.34 -12.37 7.54
N SER A 174 -7.55 -11.87 6.61
CA SER A 174 -7.39 -10.46 6.27
C SER A 174 -7.65 -10.20 4.78
N SER A 175 -8.39 -11.08 4.10
CA SER A 175 -8.71 -11.00 2.66
C SER A 175 -9.48 -9.74 2.23
N ASN A 176 -10.02 -8.99 3.21
CA ASN A 176 -10.67 -7.69 3.03
C ASN A 176 -9.87 -6.51 3.63
N GLY A 177 -8.72 -6.77 4.23
CA GLY A 177 -7.85 -5.75 4.83
C GLY A 177 -7.04 -4.94 3.81
N ILE A 178 -6.30 -3.95 4.31
CA ILE A 178 -5.48 -3.03 3.50
C ILE A 178 -4.50 -3.78 2.59
N ILE A 179 -3.75 -4.73 3.14
CA ILE A 179 -2.76 -5.49 2.37
C ILE A 179 -3.44 -6.32 1.27
N ALA A 180 -4.55 -6.98 1.58
CA ALA A 180 -5.30 -7.77 0.59
C ALA A 180 -5.87 -6.91 -0.54
N GLN A 181 -6.41 -5.74 -0.22
CA GLN A 181 -6.88 -4.78 -1.24
C GLN A 181 -5.73 -4.28 -2.11
N SER A 182 -4.57 -4.02 -1.50
CA SER A 182 -3.35 -3.59 -2.20
C SER A 182 -2.86 -4.65 -3.17
N VAL A 183 -2.82 -5.92 -2.76
CA VAL A 183 -2.49 -7.06 -3.63
C VAL A 183 -3.48 -7.16 -4.79
N LYS A 184 -4.80 -7.09 -4.54
CA LYS A 184 -5.81 -7.13 -5.61
C LYS A 184 -5.61 -6.01 -6.63
N LEU A 185 -5.32 -4.79 -6.15
CA LEU A 185 -5.08 -3.64 -7.01
C LEU A 185 -3.80 -3.79 -7.83
N TRP A 186 -2.70 -4.23 -7.20
CA TRP A 186 -1.44 -4.47 -7.89
C TRP A 186 -1.58 -5.57 -8.95
N LEU A 187 -2.23 -6.69 -8.63
CA LEU A 187 -2.47 -7.78 -9.59
C LEU A 187 -3.29 -7.32 -10.79
N ARG A 188 -4.32 -6.49 -10.56
CA ARG A 188 -5.13 -5.89 -11.63
C ARG A 188 -4.27 -5.03 -12.54
N ASP A 189 -3.46 -4.14 -11.96
CA ASP A 189 -2.65 -3.18 -12.73
C ASP A 189 -1.54 -3.93 -13.50
N CYS A 190 -0.88 -4.91 -12.86
CA CYS A 190 0.09 -5.83 -13.47
C CYS A 190 -0.47 -6.51 -14.73
N GLN A 191 -1.69 -7.05 -14.66
CA GLN A 191 -2.34 -7.75 -15.77
C GLN A 191 -2.71 -6.82 -16.92
N GLN A 192 -3.13 -5.59 -16.64
CA GLN A 192 -3.48 -4.62 -17.69
C GLN A 192 -2.28 -4.27 -18.58
N PHE A 193 -1.07 -4.22 -18.01
CA PHE A 193 0.16 -3.99 -18.78
C PHE A 193 0.59 -5.18 -19.63
N SER A 194 0.03 -6.38 -19.41
CA SER A 194 0.35 -7.57 -20.22
C SER A 194 -0.50 -7.71 -21.49
N ASN A 195 -1.59 -6.96 -21.63
CA ASN A 195 -2.55 -7.09 -22.74
C ASN A 195 -2.38 -6.01 -23.83
N ASN A 196 -1.39 -5.14 -23.69
CA ASN A 196 -0.97 -4.14 -24.68
C ASN A 196 0.40 -4.52 -25.25
#